data_AF-A0A523IJV8-F1
#
_entry.id   AF-A0A523IJV8-F1
#
_cell.length_a   1.000
_cell.length_b   1.000
_cell.length_c   1.000
_cell.angle_alpha   90.00
_cell.angle_beta   90.00
_cell.angle_gamma   90.00
#
_symmetry.space_group_name_H-M   'P 1'
#
loop_
_entity.id
_entity.type
_entity.pdbx_description
1 polymer ?
#
loop_
_entity_poly.entity_id
_entity_poly.type
_entity_poly.pdbx_seq_one_letter_code
_entity_poly.pdbx_strand_id
1 'polypeptide(L)'
;MQNLTRKRLILLGTYLIILFLGILVLDRFIMPWYTKHGEALAVPNVIAQRFEDAEELLELQGLKAIKAGEKNNAQLPFGYVVEQNPRPNRLVKMGRRVYLTISSGEREFQMPNLVGLSETNARERLKSYSLLLEDIGYRYSSEEPRDVVMAQSKNPEILVRVGTAIEITVSLGEPTENVIVPSLLGRTLNVAKRQLQKAGLVLGKVTYKIDDEYIPNSVLIQSLDAGTEAAHGDTVDLLVTTLRQ
;
A
#
# COMPACT_ATOMS: atom_id res chain seq x y z
N MET A 1 32.39 -13.36 -89.93
CA MET A 1 31.41 -12.95 -88.89
C MET A 1 31.58 -13.67 -87.53
N GLN A 2 32.27 -14.82 -87.43
CA GLN A 2 32.41 -15.59 -86.18
C GLN A 2 33.24 -14.93 -85.04
N ASN A 3 34.20 -14.05 -85.35
CA ASN A 3 35.05 -13.43 -84.31
C ASN A 3 34.34 -12.34 -83.50
N LEU A 4 33.27 -11.76 -84.04
CA LEU A 4 32.52 -10.67 -83.38
C LEU A 4 31.58 -11.21 -82.30
N THR A 5 30.97 -12.37 -82.53
CA THR A 5 30.06 -13.04 -81.58
C THR A 5 30.83 -13.62 -80.39
N ARG A 6 32.01 -14.22 -80.63
CA ARG A 6 32.89 -14.74 -79.57
C ARG A 6 33.40 -13.64 -78.62
N LYS A 7 33.81 -12.48 -79.16
CA LYS A 7 34.24 -11.33 -78.33
C LYS A 7 33.09 -10.75 -77.50
N ARG A 8 31.88 -10.69 -78.05
CA ARG A 8 30.68 -10.25 -77.30
C ARG A 8 30.32 -11.23 -76.19
N LEU A 9 30.43 -12.54 -76.42
CA LEU A 9 30.23 -13.57 -75.39
C LEU A 9 31.27 -13.48 -74.26
N ILE A 10 32.55 -13.25 -74.59
CA ILE A 10 33.60 -13.06 -73.57
C ILE A 10 33.35 -11.78 -72.76
N LEU A 11 32.98 -10.68 -73.42
CA LEU A 11 32.63 -9.42 -72.74
C LEU A 11 31.40 -9.55 -71.83
N LEU A 12 30.38 -10.29 -72.28
CA LEU A 12 29.19 -10.58 -71.46
C LEU A 12 29.55 -11.43 -70.23
N GLY A 13 30.38 -12.45 -70.42
CA GLY A 13 30.88 -13.31 -69.34
C GLY A 13 31.70 -12.53 -68.31
N THR A 14 32.59 -11.63 -68.75
CA THR A 14 33.35 -10.77 -67.83
C THR A 14 32.44 -9.81 -67.06
N TYR A 15 31.40 -9.27 -67.69
CA TYR A 15 30.45 -8.39 -67.01
C TYR A 15 29.63 -9.14 -65.96
N LEU A 16 29.20 -10.37 -66.26
CA LEU A 16 28.52 -11.24 -65.30
C LEU A 16 29.42 -11.63 -64.12
N ILE A 17 30.70 -11.89 -64.37
CA ILE A 17 31.68 -12.18 -63.30
C ILE A 17 31.89 -10.94 -62.42
N ILE A 18 32.05 -9.75 -62.99
CA ILE A 18 32.20 -8.50 -62.23
C ILE A 18 30.94 -8.20 -61.42
N LEU A 19 29.76 -8.41 -61.99
CA LEU A 19 28.48 -8.24 -61.29
C LEU A 19 28.37 -9.21 -60.11
N PHE A 20 28.73 -10.49 -60.33
CA PHE A 20 28.71 -11.51 -59.28
C PHE A 20 29.71 -11.21 -58.17
N LEU A 21 30.93 -10.80 -58.52
CA LEU A 21 31.95 -10.38 -57.56
C LEU A 21 31.52 -9.12 -56.79
N GLY A 22 30.87 -8.18 -57.47
CA GLY A 22 30.26 -7.00 -56.87
C GLY A 22 29.21 -7.36 -55.85
N ILE A 23 28.29 -8.29 -56.17
CA ILE A 23 27.29 -8.80 -55.23
C ILE A 23 27.96 -9.48 -54.02
N LEU A 24 29.02 -10.28 -54.23
CA LEU A 24 29.74 -10.91 -53.13
C LEU A 24 30.46 -9.90 -52.22
N VAL A 25 31.06 -8.85 -52.77
CA VAL A 25 31.67 -7.77 -51.97
C VAL A 25 30.60 -6.98 -51.22
N LEU A 26 29.48 -6.71 -51.90
CA LEU A 26 28.36 -5.98 -51.30
C LEU A 26 27.76 -6.78 -50.14
N ASP A 27 27.52 -8.08 -50.32
CA ASP A 27 26.98 -8.98 -49.29
C ASP A 27 27.98 -9.27 -48.15
N ARG A 28 29.27 -9.46 -48.46
CA ARG A 28 30.26 -9.91 -47.46
C ARG A 28 31.00 -8.79 -46.73
N PHE A 29 31.07 -7.59 -47.30
CA PHE A 29 31.82 -6.48 -46.72
C PHE A 29 30.97 -5.23 -46.50
N ILE A 30 30.14 -4.83 -47.47
CA ILE A 30 29.36 -3.59 -47.37
C ILE A 30 28.14 -3.78 -46.48
N MET A 31 27.40 -4.87 -46.65
CA MET A 31 26.20 -5.18 -45.86
C MET A 31 26.52 -5.34 -44.37
N PRO A 32 27.57 -6.08 -43.92
CA PRO A 32 27.90 -6.19 -42.50
C PRO A 32 28.33 -4.87 -41.87
N TRP A 33 29.04 -4.03 -42.63
CA TRP A 33 29.45 -2.69 -42.19
C TRP A 33 28.26 -1.74 -42.07
N TYR A 34 27.27 -1.85 -42.96
CA TYR A 34 26.05 -1.04 -42.95
C TYR A 34 25.04 -1.48 -41.88
N THR A 35 24.88 -2.80 -41.65
CA THR A 35 23.88 -3.33 -40.71
C THR A 35 24.36 -3.41 -39.25
N LYS A 36 25.64 -3.12 -38.96
CA LYS A 36 26.26 -3.23 -37.63
C LYS A 36 25.88 -4.56 -36.92
N HIS A 37 26.13 -5.68 -37.58
CA HIS A 37 26.01 -6.98 -36.93
C HIS A 37 27.07 -7.10 -35.82
N GLY A 38 26.68 -7.24 -34.55
CA GLY A 38 27.58 -7.86 -33.56
C GLY A 38 27.44 -7.44 -32.11
N GLU A 39 27.11 -6.19 -31.82
CA GLU A 39 27.12 -5.71 -30.43
C GLU A 39 25.74 -5.85 -29.81
N ALA A 40 25.49 -7.04 -29.27
CA ALA A 40 24.36 -7.30 -28.40
C ALA A 40 24.79 -7.10 -26.95
N LEU A 41 24.11 -6.21 -26.24
CA LEU A 41 24.36 -5.91 -24.85
C LEU A 41 23.26 -6.53 -23.97
N ALA A 42 23.66 -7.00 -22.79
CA ALA A 42 22.71 -7.55 -21.83
C ALA A 42 21.96 -6.41 -21.14
N VAL A 43 20.63 -6.49 -21.11
CA VAL A 43 19.82 -5.51 -20.38
C VAL A 43 20.05 -5.68 -18.87
N PRO A 44 20.50 -4.64 -18.15
CA PRO A 44 20.67 -4.72 -16.70
C PRO A 44 19.33 -4.92 -15.98
N ASN A 45 19.39 -5.46 -14.76
CA ASN A 45 18.22 -5.56 -13.90
C ASN A 45 18.01 -4.24 -13.15
N VAL A 46 16.92 -3.54 -13.44
CA VAL A 46 16.52 -2.31 -12.76
C VAL A 46 15.24 -2.48 -11.93
N ILE A 47 14.72 -3.71 -11.80
CA ILE A 47 13.56 -4.00 -10.96
C ILE A 47 13.90 -3.67 -9.50
N ALA A 48 12.94 -3.06 -8.79
CA ALA A 48 13.07 -2.57 -7.42
C ALA A 48 14.12 -1.47 -7.22
N GLN A 49 14.57 -0.81 -8.30
CA GLN A 49 15.34 0.43 -8.23
C GLN A 49 14.42 1.64 -8.42
N ARG A 50 14.89 2.81 -8.00
CA ARG A 50 14.19 4.07 -8.26
C ARG A 50 14.25 4.37 -9.77
N PHE A 51 13.20 4.99 -10.31
CA PHE A 51 13.15 5.28 -11.74
C PHE A 51 14.33 6.13 -12.22
N GLU A 52 14.74 7.12 -11.43
CA GLU A 52 15.86 8.00 -11.77
C GLU A 52 17.19 7.21 -11.83
N ASP A 53 17.46 6.35 -10.86
CA ASP A 53 18.66 5.52 -10.82
C ASP A 53 18.67 4.48 -11.96
N ALA A 54 17.50 3.92 -12.26
CA ALA A 54 17.31 2.98 -13.36
C ALA A 54 17.53 3.65 -14.74
N GLU A 55 17.06 4.89 -14.90
CA GLU A 55 17.26 5.69 -16.10
C GLU A 55 18.74 5.97 -16.32
N GLU A 56 19.45 6.46 -15.31
CA GLU A 56 20.90 6.69 -15.37
C GLU A 56 21.67 5.41 -15.71
N LEU A 57 21.38 4.28 -15.04
CA LEU A 57 22.05 3.01 -15.30
C LEU A 57 21.82 2.52 -16.73
N LEU A 58 20.61 2.66 -17.25
CA LEU A 58 20.28 2.24 -18.61
C LEU A 58 20.96 3.14 -19.65
N GLU A 59 20.98 4.45 -19.44
CA GLU A 59 21.64 5.40 -20.34
C GLU A 59 23.16 5.19 -20.37
N LEU A 60 23.79 4.92 -19.22
CA LEU A 60 25.22 4.56 -19.14
C LEU A 60 25.56 3.29 -19.93
N GLN A 61 24.62 2.35 -20.05
CA GLN A 61 24.75 1.12 -20.84
C GLN A 61 24.33 1.29 -22.32
N GLY A 62 24.06 2.52 -22.76
CA GLY A 62 23.65 2.82 -24.14
C GLY A 62 22.21 2.39 -24.47
N LEU A 63 21.37 2.20 -23.45
CA LEU A 63 19.93 1.91 -23.58
C LEU A 63 19.11 3.18 -23.33
N LYS A 64 17.82 3.14 -23.65
CA LYS A 64 16.89 4.25 -23.43
C LYS A 64 15.77 3.82 -22.49
N ALA A 65 15.70 4.37 -21.29
CA ALA A 65 14.59 4.13 -20.38
C ALA A 65 13.32 4.83 -20.91
N ILE A 66 12.17 4.16 -20.83
CA ILE A 66 10.87 4.72 -21.20
C ILE A 66 9.86 4.38 -20.09
N LYS A 67 9.28 5.40 -19.46
CA LYS A 67 8.14 5.22 -18.56
C LYS A 67 6.93 4.74 -19.36
N ALA A 68 6.58 3.47 -19.19
CA ALA A 68 5.51 2.81 -19.94
C ALA A 68 4.14 2.92 -19.26
N GLY A 69 4.13 3.10 -17.94
CA GLY A 69 2.91 3.25 -17.15
C GLY A 69 3.18 3.10 -15.65
N GLU A 70 2.10 3.10 -14.89
CA GLU A 70 2.12 2.92 -13.44
C GLU A 70 1.26 1.71 -13.03
N LYS A 71 1.68 1.01 -11.98
CA LYS A 71 0.99 -0.16 -11.44
C LYS A 71 1.00 -0.11 -9.92
N ASN A 72 -0.16 -0.33 -9.30
CA ASN A 72 -0.25 -0.44 -7.84
C ASN A 72 0.59 -1.62 -7.36
N ASN A 73 1.46 -1.35 -6.38
CA ASN A 73 2.28 -2.37 -5.76
C ASN A 73 2.48 -2.00 -4.29
N ALA A 74 2.04 -2.87 -3.38
CA ALA A 74 2.16 -2.65 -1.94
C ALA A 74 3.57 -2.91 -1.40
N GLN A 75 4.40 -3.66 -2.13
CA GLN A 75 5.75 -4.04 -1.71
C GLN A 75 6.80 -2.99 -2.11
N LEU A 76 6.56 -2.26 -3.20
CA LEU A 76 7.48 -1.26 -3.73
C LEU A 76 6.91 0.15 -3.54
N PRO A 77 7.65 1.08 -2.92
CA PRO A 77 7.22 2.47 -2.78
C PRO A 77 6.93 3.14 -4.13
N PHE A 78 6.20 4.26 -4.09
CA PHE A 78 6.00 5.10 -5.27
C PHE A 78 7.34 5.47 -5.93
N GLY A 79 7.40 5.41 -7.26
CA GLY A 79 8.58 5.79 -8.04
C GLY A 79 9.59 4.66 -8.29
N TYR A 80 9.35 3.45 -7.76
CA TYR A 80 10.22 2.29 -7.98
C TYR A 80 9.78 1.46 -9.20
N VAL A 81 10.72 0.85 -9.91
CA VAL A 81 10.42 -0.01 -11.06
C VAL A 81 9.83 -1.34 -10.60
N VAL A 82 8.59 -1.63 -11.02
CA VAL A 82 7.89 -2.89 -10.74
C VAL A 82 8.17 -3.92 -11.83
N GLU A 83 8.21 -3.48 -13.09
CA GLU A 83 8.36 -4.35 -14.24
C GLU A 83 9.24 -3.68 -15.28
N GLN A 84 10.08 -4.47 -15.95
CA GLN A 84 10.87 -4.03 -17.09
C GLN A 84 10.65 -4.92 -18.30
N ASN A 85 10.66 -4.31 -19.49
CA ASN A 85 10.63 -5.01 -20.75
C ASN A 85 11.58 -4.32 -21.76
N PRO A 86 12.63 -4.99 -22.28
CA PRO A 86 12.95 -6.42 -22.16
C PRO A 86 13.36 -6.86 -20.75
N ARG A 87 13.13 -8.14 -20.44
CA ARG A 87 13.51 -8.76 -19.17
C ARG A 87 15.03 -8.66 -18.94
N PRO A 88 15.49 -8.67 -17.67
CA PRO A 88 16.91 -8.63 -17.35
C PRO A 88 17.71 -9.72 -18.07
N ASN A 89 18.98 -9.42 -18.35
CA ASN A 89 19.95 -10.28 -19.06
C ASN A 89 19.59 -10.64 -20.50
N ARG A 90 18.49 -10.09 -21.06
CA ARG A 90 18.19 -10.28 -22.47
C ARG A 90 19.21 -9.51 -23.32
N LEU A 91 19.71 -10.15 -24.37
CA LEU A 91 20.60 -9.51 -25.34
C LEU A 91 19.81 -8.62 -26.31
N VAL A 92 20.18 -7.35 -26.39
CA VAL A 92 19.54 -6.34 -27.24
C VAL A 92 20.58 -5.49 -27.96
N LYS A 93 20.18 -4.79 -29.02
CA LYS A 93 21.06 -3.85 -29.73
C LYS A 93 21.21 -2.54 -28.94
N MET A 94 22.32 -1.84 -29.16
CA MET A 94 22.54 -0.45 -28.73
C MET A 94 21.35 0.46 -29.08
N GLY A 95 21.02 1.37 -28.16
CA GLY A 95 19.92 2.32 -28.30
C GLY A 95 18.52 1.71 -28.14
N ARG A 96 18.42 0.43 -27.71
CA ARG A 96 17.13 -0.21 -27.46
C ARG A 96 16.37 0.50 -26.34
N ARG A 97 15.07 0.70 -26.56
CA ARG A 97 14.13 1.20 -25.56
C ARG A 97 13.80 0.10 -24.55
N VAL A 98 13.95 0.40 -23.26
CA VAL A 98 13.54 -0.44 -22.14
C VAL A 98 12.35 0.23 -21.48
N TYR A 99 11.21 -0.43 -21.57
CA TYR A 99 9.93 0.02 -21.01
C TYR A 99 9.86 -0.36 -19.54
N LEU A 100 9.70 0.64 -18.67
CA LEU A 100 9.63 0.48 -17.23
C LEU A 100 8.21 0.81 -16.76
N THR A 101 7.61 -0.11 -16.01
CA THR A 101 6.37 0.14 -15.27
C THR A 101 6.74 0.53 -13.85
N ILE A 102 6.27 1.70 -13.42
CA ILE A 102 6.62 2.28 -12.13
C ILE A 102 5.54 1.92 -11.11
N SER A 103 5.94 1.71 -9.86
CA SER A 103 5.03 1.54 -8.75
C SER A 103 4.33 2.86 -8.49
N SER A 104 3.00 2.83 -8.47
CA SER A 104 2.20 3.92 -7.89
C SER A 104 2.15 3.86 -6.36
N GLY A 105 2.87 2.90 -5.74
CA GLY A 105 2.84 2.64 -4.31
C GLY A 105 1.54 1.99 -3.85
N GLU A 106 1.33 1.97 -2.53
CA GLU A 106 0.01 1.73 -1.96
C GLU A 106 -0.92 2.90 -2.29
N ARG A 107 -2.15 2.60 -2.69
CA ARG A 107 -3.12 3.62 -3.07
C ARG A 107 -3.47 4.46 -1.85
N GLU A 108 -3.02 5.70 -1.86
CA GLU A 108 -3.42 6.73 -0.91
C GLU A 108 -4.74 7.38 -1.35
N PHE A 109 -5.56 7.78 -0.37
CA PHE A 109 -6.79 8.53 -0.57
C PHE A 109 -6.96 9.54 0.56
N GLN A 110 -7.78 10.57 0.33
CA GLN A 110 -8.07 11.58 1.35
C GLN A 110 -8.81 10.97 2.54
N MET A 111 -8.34 11.28 3.75
CA MET A 111 -8.97 10.81 4.98
C MET A 111 -10.43 11.28 5.05
N PRO A 112 -11.41 10.37 5.23
CA PRO A 112 -12.80 10.78 5.40
C PRO A 112 -12.97 11.64 6.66
N ASN A 113 -13.81 12.67 6.56
CA ASN A 113 -14.26 13.40 7.75
C ASN A 113 -15.30 12.55 8.52
N LEU A 114 -15.01 12.33 9.80
CA LEU A 114 -15.83 11.60 10.77
C LEU A 114 -16.45 12.53 11.81
N VAL A 115 -15.91 13.75 11.97
CA VAL A 115 -16.41 14.73 12.95
C VAL A 115 -17.85 15.11 12.62
N GLY A 116 -18.69 15.18 13.66
CA GLY A 116 -20.12 15.44 13.54
C GLY A 116 -20.97 14.22 13.16
N LEU A 117 -20.37 13.07 12.85
CA LEU A 117 -21.11 11.82 12.67
C LEU A 117 -21.39 11.15 14.02
N SER A 118 -22.42 10.31 14.08
CA SER A 118 -22.60 9.39 15.21
C SER A 118 -21.48 8.35 15.24
N GLU A 119 -21.18 7.80 16.43
CA GLU A 119 -20.20 6.70 16.60
C GLU A 119 -20.45 5.56 15.60
N THR A 120 -21.72 5.18 15.42
CA THR A 120 -22.14 4.12 14.48
C THR A 120 -21.83 4.49 13.03
N ASN A 121 -22.21 5.69 12.58
CA ASN A 121 -21.99 6.14 11.21
C ASN A 121 -20.49 6.32 10.92
N ALA A 122 -19.72 6.80 11.91
CA ALA A 122 -18.27 6.91 11.80
C ALA A 122 -17.62 5.53 11.61
N ARG A 123 -18.07 4.51 12.35
CA ARG A 123 -17.59 3.13 12.22
C ARG A 123 -17.91 2.54 10.85
N GLU A 124 -19.11 2.79 10.32
CA GLU A 124 -19.48 2.37 8.96
C GLU A 124 -18.65 3.07 7.88
N ARG A 125 -18.42 4.38 8.04
CA ARG A 125 -17.57 5.17 7.13
C ARG A 125 -16.11 4.69 7.16
N LEU A 126 -15.54 4.38 8.32
CA LEU A 126 -14.21 3.78 8.39
C LEU A 126 -14.16 2.43 7.65
N LYS A 127 -15.18 1.59 7.84
CA LYS A 127 -15.27 0.29 7.18
C LYS A 127 -15.38 0.41 5.65
N SER A 128 -16.14 1.36 5.12
CA SER A 128 -16.29 1.53 3.66
C SER A 128 -14.99 1.96 2.98
N TYR A 129 -14.12 2.69 3.70
CA TYR A 129 -12.78 3.07 3.24
C TYR A 129 -11.69 2.03 3.60
N SER A 130 -12.09 0.89 4.18
CA SER A 130 -11.15 -0.15 4.65
C SER A 130 -10.09 0.39 5.63
N LEU A 131 -10.47 1.36 6.47
CA LEU A 131 -9.67 1.89 7.56
C LEU A 131 -9.93 1.10 8.84
N LEU A 132 -8.92 1.02 9.71
CA LEU A 132 -9.03 0.33 10.99
C LEU A 132 -9.42 1.32 12.08
N LEU A 133 -10.41 0.95 12.89
CA LEU A 133 -10.75 1.69 14.12
C LEU A 133 -9.94 1.08 15.27
N GLU A 134 -8.89 1.78 15.69
CA GLU A 134 -7.93 1.32 16.69
C GLU A 134 -8.50 1.49 18.11
N ASP A 135 -8.94 2.71 18.43
CA ASP A 135 -9.51 3.05 19.74
C ASP A 135 -10.63 4.09 19.64
N ILE A 136 -11.46 4.12 20.69
CA ILE A 136 -12.53 5.11 20.88
C ILE A 136 -12.34 5.76 22.24
N GLY A 137 -11.98 7.04 22.23
CA GLY A 137 -12.01 7.90 23.40
C GLY A 137 -13.40 8.47 23.64
N TYR A 138 -13.75 8.73 24.89
CA TYR A 138 -14.98 9.40 25.27
C TYR A 138 -14.65 10.64 26.11
N ARG A 139 -15.27 11.78 25.80
CA ARG A 139 -15.11 13.04 26.54
C ARG A 139 -16.43 13.80 26.62
N TYR A 140 -16.59 14.61 27.66
CA TYR A 140 -17.72 15.52 27.75
C TYR A 140 -17.57 16.69 26.78
N SER A 141 -18.71 17.17 26.29
CA SER A 141 -18.79 18.39 25.50
C SER A 141 -20.11 19.09 25.72
N SER A 142 -20.05 20.42 25.89
CA SER A 142 -21.23 21.28 25.82
C SER A 142 -21.61 21.67 24.39
N GLU A 143 -20.74 21.39 23.41
CA GLU A 143 -20.94 21.78 22.01
C GLU A 143 -21.53 20.63 21.19
N GLU A 144 -21.01 19.41 21.37
CA GLU A 144 -21.46 18.23 20.63
C GLU A 144 -22.44 17.37 21.45
N PRO A 145 -23.57 16.95 20.86
CA PRO A 145 -24.48 16.00 21.48
C PRO A 145 -23.80 14.67 21.83
N ARG A 146 -24.40 13.94 22.78
CA ARG A 146 -23.95 12.58 23.13
C ARG A 146 -23.90 11.66 21.90
N ASP A 147 -22.91 10.77 21.87
CA ASP A 147 -22.64 9.79 20.82
C ASP A 147 -22.19 10.38 19.46
N VAL A 148 -21.85 11.66 19.42
CA VAL A 148 -21.28 12.34 18.23
C VAL A 148 -19.76 12.38 18.30
N VAL A 149 -19.09 12.11 17.18
CA VAL A 149 -17.63 12.21 17.06
C VAL A 149 -17.20 13.68 17.11
N MET A 150 -16.39 14.02 18.11
CA MET A 150 -15.80 15.34 18.32
C MET A 150 -14.47 15.49 17.59
N ALA A 151 -13.69 14.41 17.53
CA ALA A 151 -12.34 14.44 16.97
C ALA A 151 -11.95 13.10 16.36
N GLN A 152 -11.02 13.15 15.41
CA GLN A 152 -10.37 11.99 14.80
C GLN A 152 -8.85 12.19 14.81
N SER A 153 -8.08 11.12 14.94
CA SER A 153 -6.61 11.19 15.07
C SER A 153 -5.89 11.65 13.80
N LYS A 154 -6.51 11.52 12.62
CA LYS A 154 -5.97 11.93 11.32
C LYS A 154 -6.89 12.98 10.70
N ASN A 155 -6.36 14.16 10.35
CA ASN A 155 -7.14 15.25 9.75
C ASN A 155 -7.74 14.81 8.39
N PRO A 156 -8.99 15.17 8.03
CA PRO A 156 -9.55 14.87 6.71
C PRO A 156 -8.72 15.37 5.51
N GLU A 157 -7.85 16.36 5.69
CA GLU A 157 -7.00 16.90 4.62
C GLU A 157 -5.78 16.03 4.29
N ILE A 158 -5.39 15.09 5.16
CA ILE A 158 -4.23 14.24 4.92
C ILE A 158 -4.57 13.01 4.08
N LEU A 159 -3.59 12.54 3.32
CA LEU A 159 -3.66 11.28 2.60
C LEU A 159 -3.39 10.11 3.56
N VAL A 160 -4.24 9.09 3.49
CA VAL A 160 -4.14 7.85 4.26
C VAL A 160 -4.21 6.64 3.33
N ARG A 161 -3.76 5.49 3.84
CA ARG A 161 -3.75 4.23 3.11
C ARG A 161 -4.83 3.30 3.65
N VAL A 162 -5.22 2.31 2.85
CA VAL A 162 -6.03 1.19 3.33
C VAL A 162 -5.35 0.54 4.54
N GLY A 163 -6.12 0.20 5.56
CA GLY A 163 -5.59 -0.38 6.80
C GLY A 163 -4.98 0.62 7.77
N THR A 164 -4.98 1.92 7.47
CA THR A 164 -4.52 2.93 8.44
C THR A 164 -5.39 2.89 9.70
N ALA A 165 -4.73 2.82 10.86
CA ALA A 165 -5.33 2.87 12.18
C ALA A 165 -5.79 4.30 12.52
N ILE A 166 -7.06 4.44 12.87
CA ILE A 166 -7.74 5.69 13.20
C ILE A 166 -8.31 5.56 14.62
N GLU A 167 -8.13 6.60 15.41
CA GLU A 167 -8.77 6.75 16.71
C GLU A 167 -9.80 7.88 16.60
N ILE A 168 -10.92 7.73 17.29
CA ILE A 168 -11.96 8.76 17.34
C ILE A 168 -12.25 9.13 18.80
N THR A 169 -12.64 10.38 19.03
CA THR A 169 -13.17 10.82 20.31
C THR A 169 -14.65 11.12 20.15
N VAL A 170 -15.48 10.53 21.00
CA VAL A 170 -16.94 10.63 20.99
C VAL A 170 -17.41 11.44 22.20
N SER A 171 -18.41 12.29 21.98
CA SER A 171 -19.01 13.12 23.02
C SER A 171 -19.89 12.28 23.95
N LEU A 172 -19.76 12.53 25.25
CA LEU A 172 -20.65 12.06 26.31
C LEU A 172 -21.86 13.00 26.51
N GLY A 173 -21.91 14.10 25.77
CA GLY A 173 -22.83 15.22 25.99
C GLY A 173 -22.36 16.11 27.14
N GLU A 174 -23.27 16.91 27.67
CA GLU A 174 -22.98 17.80 28.80
C GLU A 174 -22.60 17.02 30.06
N PRO A 175 -21.68 17.55 30.89
CA PRO A 175 -21.37 16.97 32.18
C PRO A 175 -22.63 16.84 33.04
N THR A 176 -22.85 15.64 33.58
CA THR A 176 -23.91 15.35 34.56
C THR A 176 -23.24 15.03 35.89
N GLU A 177 -23.89 15.39 37.00
CA GLU A 177 -23.33 15.11 38.34
C GLU A 177 -23.22 13.61 38.60
N ASN A 178 -24.26 12.85 38.19
CA ASN A 178 -24.34 11.41 38.38
C ASN A 178 -24.45 10.67 37.05
N VAL A 179 -23.87 9.47 37.02
CA VAL A 179 -23.93 8.53 35.90
C VAL A 179 -24.44 7.17 36.40
N ILE A 180 -25.08 6.41 35.52
CA ILE A 180 -25.55 5.06 35.88
C ILE A 180 -24.45 4.05 35.61
N VAL A 181 -24.17 3.23 36.61
CA VAL A 181 -23.16 2.17 36.53
C VAL A 181 -23.64 1.08 35.56
N PRO A 182 -22.88 0.79 34.48
CA PRO A 182 -23.26 -0.23 33.52
C PRO A 182 -23.06 -1.64 34.10
N SER A 183 -23.80 -2.63 33.56
CA SER A 183 -23.53 -4.04 33.83
C SER A 183 -22.36 -4.53 32.98
N LEU A 184 -21.27 -4.91 33.64
CA LEU A 184 -20.02 -5.37 33.04
C LEU A 184 -19.84 -6.89 33.16
N LEU A 185 -20.66 -7.57 33.96
CA LEU A 185 -20.58 -9.01 34.19
C LEU A 185 -20.62 -9.81 32.88
N GLY A 186 -19.70 -10.76 32.76
CA GLY A 186 -19.52 -11.60 31.57
C GLY A 186 -18.95 -10.89 30.34
N ARG A 187 -18.73 -9.56 30.38
CA ARG A 187 -18.09 -8.82 29.28
C ARG A 187 -16.58 -9.01 29.32
N THR A 188 -15.93 -8.94 28.17
CA THR A 188 -14.47 -8.96 28.11
C THR A 188 -13.90 -7.68 28.69
N LEU A 189 -12.69 -7.71 29.25
CA LEU A 189 -12.03 -6.54 29.84
C LEU A 189 -12.02 -5.32 28.89
N ASN A 190 -11.77 -5.54 27.60
CA ASN A 190 -11.78 -4.46 26.59
C ASN A 190 -13.18 -3.87 26.36
N VAL A 191 -14.22 -4.72 26.36
CA VAL A 191 -15.61 -4.24 26.25
C VAL A 191 -16.01 -3.50 27.52
N ALA A 192 -15.64 -4.02 28.68
CA ALA A 192 -15.95 -3.42 29.97
C ALA A 192 -15.29 -2.04 30.12
N LYS A 193 -14.01 -1.91 29.75
CA LYS A 193 -13.29 -0.63 29.72
C LYS A 193 -14.03 0.41 28.88
N ARG A 194 -14.46 0.05 27.67
CA ARG A 194 -15.20 0.98 26.79
C ARG A 194 -16.57 1.35 27.36
N GLN A 195 -17.29 0.40 27.96
CA GLN A 195 -18.58 0.67 28.59
C GLN A 195 -18.44 1.63 29.79
N LEU A 196 -17.38 1.47 30.60
CA LEU A 196 -17.05 2.41 31.68
C LEU A 196 -16.77 3.80 31.13
N GLN A 197 -15.88 3.92 30.14
CA GLN A 197 -15.57 5.21 29.51
C GLN A 197 -16.81 5.88 28.90
N LYS A 198 -17.66 5.10 28.22
CA LYS A 198 -18.94 5.58 27.66
C LYS A 198 -19.94 6.01 28.74
N ALA A 199 -19.87 5.41 29.93
CA ALA A 199 -20.67 5.81 31.07
C ALA A 199 -20.09 7.03 31.82
N GLY A 200 -18.87 7.49 31.49
CA GLY A 200 -18.18 8.54 32.26
C GLY A 200 -17.53 8.04 33.55
N LEU A 201 -17.26 6.73 33.65
CA LEU A 201 -16.59 6.06 34.75
C LEU A 201 -15.17 5.67 34.36
N VAL A 202 -14.31 5.51 35.37
CA VAL A 202 -12.90 5.17 35.17
C VAL A 202 -12.67 3.70 35.56
N LEU A 203 -11.89 2.98 34.76
CA LEU A 203 -11.43 1.64 35.13
C LEU A 203 -10.44 1.75 36.30
N GLY A 204 -10.79 1.15 37.43
CA GLY A 204 -9.94 1.06 38.61
C GLY A 204 -8.98 -0.12 38.57
N LYS A 205 -8.79 -0.77 39.72
CA LYS A 205 -7.93 -1.93 39.88
C LYS A 205 -8.55 -3.17 39.19
N VAL A 206 -7.76 -3.83 38.35
CA VAL A 206 -8.12 -5.12 37.75
C VAL A 206 -7.40 -6.24 38.49
N THR A 207 -8.17 -7.17 39.05
CA THR A 207 -7.67 -8.37 39.74
C THR A 207 -8.03 -9.60 38.92
N TYR A 208 -7.19 -10.63 38.93
CA TYR A 208 -7.41 -11.85 38.16
C TYR A 208 -7.68 -13.06 39.06
N LYS A 209 -8.63 -13.89 38.65
CA LYS A 209 -8.94 -15.18 39.29
C LYS A 209 -8.88 -16.29 38.24
N ILE A 210 -8.18 -17.38 38.57
CA ILE A 210 -8.19 -18.58 37.72
C ILE A 210 -9.58 -19.20 37.82
N ASP A 211 -10.25 -19.32 36.68
CA ASP A 211 -11.58 -19.91 36.60
C ASP A 211 -11.77 -20.51 35.21
N ASP A 212 -11.73 -21.85 35.13
CA ASP A 212 -11.78 -22.60 33.87
C ASP A 212 -13.23 -22.79 33.36
N GLU A 213 -14.24 -22.40 34.15
CA GLU A 213 -15.65 -22.49 33.78
C GLU A 213 -16.09 -21.31 32.89
N TYR A 214 -15.36 -20.19 32.94
CA TYR A 214 -15.72 -18.95 32.27
C TYR A 214 -14.78 -18.63 31.10
N ILE A 215 -15.29 -17.82 30.18
CA ILE A 215 -14.49 -17.29 29.06
C ILE A 215 -13.31 -16.50 29.64
N PRO A 216 -12.07 -16.73 29.18
CA PRO A 216 -10.90 -15.97 29.64
C PRO A 216 -11.04 -14.47 29.40
N ASN A 217 -10.47 -13.66 30.30
CA ASN A 217 -10.54 -12.20 30.27
C ASN A 217 -11.96 -11.64 30.35
N SER A 218 -12.91 -12.36 30.97
CA SER A 218 -14.27 -11.89 31.23
C SER A 218 -14.43 -11.40 32.67
N VAL A 219 -15.26 -10.39 32.87
CA VAL A 219 -15.53 -9.79 34.18
C VAL A 219 -16.44 -10.71 35.00
N LEU A 220 -15.98 -11.10 36.19
CA LEU A 220 -16.73 -11.87 37.19
C LEU A 220 -17.45 -10.97 38.20
N ILE A 221 -16.79 -9.88 38.61
CA ILE A 221 -17.28 -8.98 39.66
C ILE A 221 -16.89 -7.55 39.28
N GLN A 222 -17.78 -6.61 39.57
CA GLN A 222 -17.54 -5.16 39.54
C GLN A 222 -17.75 -4.58 40.93
N SER A 223 -16.99 -3.55 41.31
CA SER A 223 -17.07 -2.94 42.66
C SER A 223 -18.31 -2.09 42.90
N LEU A 224 -18.83 -1.44 41.86
CA LEU A 224 -20.09 -0.69 41.91
C LEU A 224 -21.20 -1.52 41.28
N ASP A 225 -22.35 -1.61 41.94
CA ASP A 225 -23.47 -2.42 41.47
C ASP A 225 -24.09 -1.85 40.19
N ALA A 226 -24.43 -2.73 39.25
CA ALA A 226 -25.05 -2.29 38.00
C ALA A 226 -26.42 -1.62 38.26
N GLY A 227 -26.65 -0.48 37.62
CA GLY A 227 -27.90 0.28 37.75
C GLY A 227 -27.92 1.28 38.90
N THR A 228 -26.90 1.34 39.76
CA THR A 228 -26.78 2.40 40.77
C THR A 228 -26.27 3.70 40.15
N GLU A 229 -26.53 4.81 40.83
CA GLU A 229 -25.89 6.08 40.52
C GLU A 229 -24.48 6.12 41.10
N ALA A 230 -23.53 6.66 40.34
CA ALA A 230 -22.17 6.92 40.74
C ALA A 230 -21.78 8.34 40.32
N ALA A 231 -20.84 8.95 41.02
CA ALA A 231 -20.33 10.25 40.62
C ALA A 231 -19.50 10.11 39.34
N HIS A 232 -19.49 11.18 38.55
CA HIS A 232 -18.62 11.23 37.39
C HIS A 232 -17.15 11.01 37.78
N GLY A 233 -16.45 10.16 37.00
CA GLY A 233 -15.05 9.84 37.25
C GLY A 233 -14.83 8.80 38.35
N ASP A 234 -15.89 8.28 38.97
CA ASP A 234 -15.78 7.20 39.93
C ASP A 234 -15.09 5.98 39.32
N THR A 235 -14.24 5.35 40.13
CA THR A 235 -13.47 4.19 39.72
C THR A 235 -14.25 2.90 39.96
N VAL A 236 -14.31 2.05 38.94
CA VAL A 236 -14.88 0.70 39.04
C VAL A 236 -13.76 -0.33 38.96
N ASP A 237 -13.53 -1.02 40.07
CA ASP A 237 -12.59 -2.15 40.15
C ASP A 237 -13.26 -3.40 39.59
N LEU A 238 -12.48 -4.24 38.88
CA LEU A 238 -12.97 -5.44 38.22
C LEU A 238 -12.21 -6.69 38.68
N LEU A 239 -12.94 -7.77 38.94
CA LEU A 239 -12.37 -9.13 39.01
C LEU A 239 -12.59 -9.81 37.67
N VAL A 240 -11.52 -10.34 37.07
CA VAL A 240 -11.52 -10.89 35.72
C VAL A 240 -11.00 -12.33 35.74
N THR A 241 -11.52 -13.18 34.86
CA THR A 241 -11.05 -14.56 34.68
C THR A 241 -9.70 -14.60 33.97
N THR A 242 -8.84 -15.54 34.37
CA THR A 242 -7.62 -15.88 33.63
C THR A 242 -7.50 -17.38 33.47
N LEU A 243 -6.83 -17.83 32.41
CA LEU A 243 -6.46 -19.23 32.25
C LEU A 243 -5.32 -19.60 33.19
N ARG A 244 -5.29 -20.88 33.58
CA ARG A 244 -4.12 -21.48 34.25
C ARG A 244 -2.94 -21.45 33.28
N GLN A 245 -1.82 -20.86 33.70
CA GLN A 245 -0.55 -20.86 32.95
C GLN A 245 0.10 -22.23 32.94
#